data_AF-A0A4Y2NNQ8-F1
#
_entry.id   AF-A0A4Y2NNQ8-F1
#
_cell.length_a   1.000
_cell.length_b   1.000
_cell.length_c   1.000
_cell.angle_alpha   90.00
_cell.angle_beta   90.00
_cell.angle_gamma   90.00
#
_symmetry.space_group_name_H-M   'P 1'
#
loop_
_entity.id
_entity.type
_entity.pdbx_description
1 polymer ?
#
loop_
_entity_poly.entity_id
_entity_poly.type
_entity_poly.pdbx_seq_one_letter_code
_entity_poly.pdbx_strand_id
1 'polypeptide(L)'
;MLLGFLAEKSLPFTVAPDLLELVKGMSKDRKALNCITMHQNAASYKTRFGISKTVKEALLEDLQKEFFSLNLDGSTNSSNQKIVTVLVNYMTKDGNISTKHLSSYCVDNVNSETIFQGLVQIFDKNNIPWQNLMSVLMDSCSVMRGGNA
;
A
#
# COMPACT_ATOMS: atom_id res chain seq x y z
N MET A 1 -0.55 -11.62 29.80
CA MET A 1 -1.71 -11.29 28.94
C MET A 1 -1.29 -10.91 27.52
N LEU A 2 -0.43 -9.89 27.33
CA LEU A 2 0.03 -9.46 25.99
C LEU A 2 0.69 -10.58 25.17
N LEU A 3 1.73 -11.24 25.71
CA LEU A 3 2.44 -12.30 24.98
C LEU A 3 1.54 -13.50 24.65
N GLY A 4 0.61 -13.85 25.56
CA GLY A 4 -0.39 -14.90 25.32
C GLY A 4 -1.33 -14.55 24.17
N PHE A 5 -1.82 -13.30 24.13
CA PHE A 5 -2.67 -12.82 23.02
C PHE A 5 -1.92 -12.84 21.67
N LEU A 6 -0.66 -12.41 21.64
CA LEU A 6 0.16 -12.45 20.43
C LEU A 6 0.32 -13.89 19.92
N ALA A 7 0.65 -14.83 20.82
CA ALA A 7 0.79 -16.25 20.47
C ALA A 7 -0.55 -16.84 19.98
N GLU A 8 -1.65 -16.58 20.68
CA GLU A 8 -2.98 -17.08 20.33
C GLU A 8 -3.46 -16.58 18.96
N LYS A 9 -3.15 -15.33 18.60
CA LYS A 9 -3.53 -14.71 17.33
C LYS A 9 -2.46 -14.79 16.25
N SER A 10 -1.38 -15.53 16.49
CA SER A 10 -0.26 -15.68 15.55
C SER A 10 0.31 -14.33 15.07
N LEU A 11 0.37 -13.35 15.97
CA LEU A 11 0.91 -12.03 15.68
C LEU A 11 2.45 -12.02 15.88
N PRO A 12 3.23 -11.32 15.03
CA PRO A 12 4.67 -11.24 15.18
C PRO A 12 5.08 -10.67 16.54
N PHE A 13 6.00 -11.32 17.26
CA PHE A 13 6.50 -10.78 18.54
C PHE A 13 7.23 -9.44 18.40
N THR A 14 7.67 -9.10 17.18
CA THR A 14 8.27 -7.80 16.86
C THR A 14 7.33 -6.63 17.10
N VAL A 15 6.00 -6.83 17.08
CA VAL A 15 5.02 -5.76 17.36
C VAL A 15 4.81 -5.51 18.86
N ALA A 16 5.36 -6.35 19.74
CA ALA A 16 5.09 -6.29 21.18
C ALA A 16 5.49 -4.95 21.83
N PRO A 17 6.66 -4.34 21.52
CA PRO A 17 7.04 -3.05 22.10
C PRO A 17 6.05 -1.92 21.72
N ASP A 18 5.70 -1.82 20.44
CA ASP A 18 4.79 -0.78 19.93
C ASP A 18 3.37 -0.97 20.48
N LEU A 19 2.90 -2.21 20.55
CA LEU A 19 1.60 -2.53 21.12
C LEU A 19 1.54 -2.22 22.63
N LEU A 20 2.65 -2.42 23.35
CA LEU A 20 2.73 -2.05 24.76
C LEU A 20 2.62 -0.53 24.94
N GLU A 21 3.30 0.26 24.12
CA GLU A 21 3.18 1.73 24.16
C GLU A 21 1.77 2.20 23.79
N LEU A 22 1.13 1.57 22.80
CA LEU A 22 -0.27 1.85 22.47
C LEU A 22 -1.20 1.58 23.66
N VAL A 23 -1.07 0.42 24.33
CA VAL A 23 -1.88 0.07 25.50
C VAL A 23 -1.65 1.06 26.65
N LYS A 24 -0.39 1.44 26.91
CA LYS A 24 -0.08 2.50 27.90
C LYS A 24 -0.76 3.81 27.53
N GLY A 25 -0.69 4.23 26.26
CA GLY A 25 -1.36 5.43 25.75
C GLY A 25 -2.87 5.40 25.97
N MET A 26 -3.53 4.30 25.59
CA MET A 26 -4.97 4.11 25.77
C MET A 26 -5.40 4.09 27.24
N SER A 27 -4.54 3.57 28.13
CA SER A 27 -4.82 3.51 29.57
C SER A 27 -4.89 4.88 30.26
N LYS A 28 -4.38 5.95 29.62
CA LYS A 28 -4.41 7.32 30.16
C LYS A 28 -5.84 7.86 30.28
N ASP A 29 -6.75 7.43 29.42
CA ASP A 29 -8.17 7.75 29.51
C ASP A 29 -9.01 6.49 29.69
N ARG A 30 -9.12 6.06 30.95
CA ARG A 30 -9.88 4.87 31.32
C ARG A 30 -11.37 4.98 30.96
N LYS A 31 -11.95 6.19 30.95
CA LYS A 31 -13.37 6.37 30.61
C LYS A 31 -13.59 6.10 29.12
N ALA A 32 -12.79 6.73 28.26
CA ALA A 32 -12.85 6.47 26.82
C ALA A 32 -12.53 5.01 26.48
N LEU A 33 -11.51 4.44 27.13
CA LEU A 33 -11.11 3.04 26.91
C LEU A 33 -12.25 2.05 27.23
N ASN A 34 -12.98 2.28 28.32
CA ASN A 34 -14.12 1.43 28.70
C ASN A 34 -15.33 1.56 27.77
N CYS A 35 -15.43 2.66 27.03
CA CYS A 35 -16.53 2.90 26.07
C CYS A 35 -16.16 2.54 24.63
N ILE A 36 -14.89 2.31 24.34
CA ILE A 36 -14.44 1.96 22.99
C ILE A 36 -14.97 0.58 22.60
N THR A 37 -15.61 0.53 21.43
CA THR A 37 -15.98 -0.71 20.75
C THR A 37 -15.51 -0.64 19.31
N MET A 38 -15.02 -1.76 18.78
CA MET A 38 -14.57 -1.83 17.40
C MET A 38 -14.94 -3.19 16.80
N HIS A 39 -16.06 -3.21 16.08
CA HIS A 39 -16.45 -4.38 15.30
C HIS A 39 -15.58 -4.52 14.05
N GLN A 40 -15.40 -5.75 13.57
CA GLN A 40 -14.59 -6.06 12.39
C GLN A 40 -14.99 -5.22 11.16
N ASN A 41 -16.29 -5.09 10.89
CA ASN A 41 -16.78 -4.29 9.75
C ASN A 41 -16.49 -2.80 9.93
N ALA A 42 -16.61 -2.29 11.16
CA ALA A 42 -16.29 -0.90 11.46
C ALA A 42 -14.78 -0.63 11.33
N ALA A 43 -13.93 -1.56 11.78
CA ALA A 43 -12.48 -1.48 11.60
C ALA A 43 -12.12 -1.47 10.11
N SER A 44 -12.63 -2.42 9.33
CA SER A 44 -12.41 -2.50 7.89
C SER A 44 -12.84 -1.21 7.17
N TYR A 45 -14.03 -0.71 7.47
CA TYR A 45 -14.55 0.52 6.90
C TYR A 45 -13.67 1.73 7.25
N LYS A 46 -13.33 1.92 8.53
CA LYS A 46 -12.50 3.03 8.99
C LYS A 46 -11.08 2.97 8.41
N THR A 47 -10.50 1.78 8.28
CA THR A 47 -9.20 1.60 7.64
C THR A 47 -9.27 1.94 6.15
N ARG A 48 -10.26 1.41 5.42
CA ARG A 48 -10.37 1.59 3.97
C ARG A 48 -10.74 3.02 3.55
N PHE A 49 -11.69 3.63 4.24
CA PHE A 49 -12.25 4.93 3.83
C PHE A 49 -11.73 6.10 4.66
N GLY A 50 -11.15 5.85 5.84
CA GLY A 50 -10.50 6.84 6.67
C GLY A 50 -8.97 6.80 6.48
N ILE A 51 -8.32 5.85 7.16
CA ILE A 51 -6.85 5.80 7.27
C ILE A 51 -6.18 5.69 5.90
N SER A 52 -6.64 4.78 5.04
CA SER A 52 -6.05 4.56 3.73
C SER A 52 -6.16 5.79 2.83
N LYS A 53 -7.22 6.60 2.97
CA LYS A 53 -7.35 7.86 2.25
C LYS A 53 -6.24 8.83 2.64
N THR A 54 -6.05 9.05 3.95
CA THR A 54 -5.02 9.96 4.46
C THR A 54 -3.61 9.51 4.09
N VAL A 55 -3.30 8.21 4.25
CA VAL A 55 -1.99 7.66 3.88
C VAL A 55 -1.74 7.80 2.38
N LYS A 56 -2.77 7.56 1.56
CA LYS A 56 -2.66 7.69 0.10
C LYS A 56 -2.48 9.13 -0.33
N GLU A 57 -3.25 10.07 0.22
CA GLU A 57 -3.13 11.50 -0.10
C GLU A 57 -1.72 12.02 0.20
N ALA A 58 -1.14 11.67 1.36
CA ALA A 58 0.23 12.03 1.70
C ALA A 58 1.26 11.49 0.69
N LEU A 59 1.11 10.24 0.26
CA LEU A 59 1.96 9.67 -0.79
C LEU A 59 1.81 10.41 -2.11
N LEU A 60 0.57 10.69 -2.54
CA LEU A 60 0.31 11.37 -3.80
C LEU A 60 0.88 12.79 -3.82
N GLU A 61 0.81 13.52 -2.70
CA GLU A 61 1.43 14.84 -2.58
C GLU A 61 2.95 14.78 -2.79
N ASP A 62 3.61 13.74 -2.27
CA ASP A 62 5.04 13.54 -2.49
C ASP A 62 5.32 13.23 -3.98
N LEU A 63 4.57 12.31 -4.60
CA LEU A 63 4.78 11.92 -6.01
C LEU A 63 4.51 13.07 -7.01
N GLN A 64 3.67 14.02 -6.63
CA GLN A 64 3.40 15.22 -7.44
C GLN A 64 4.58 16.20 -7.47
N LYS A 65 5.47 16.15 -6.48
CA LYS A 65 6.55 17.14 -6.28
C LYS A 65 7.94 16.55 -6.47
N GLU A 66 8.13 15.30 -6.05
CA GLU A 66 9.42 14.63 -5.99
C GLU A 66 9.60 13.66 -7.14
N PHE A 67 10.86 13.40 -7.50
CA PHE A 67 11.22 12.34 -8.44
C PHE A 67 11.05 10.96 -7.80
N PHE A 68 10.60 10.00 -8.60
CA PHE A 68 10.36 8.63 -8.12
C PHE A 68 10.63 7.58 -9.19
N SER A 69 10.79 6.34 -8.76
CA SER A 69 10.80 5.16 -9.64
C SER A 69 9.66 4.21 -9.29
N LEU A 70 9.21 3.43 -10.27
CA LEU A 70 8.18 2.42 -10.09
C LEU A 70 8.79 1.03 -10.06
N ASN A 71 8.25 0.15 -9.22
CA ASN A 71 8.42 -1.30 -9.34
C ASN A 71 7.07 -1.92 -9.69
N LEU A 72 7.00 -2.59 -10.84
CA LEU A 72 5.82 -3.28 -11.31
C LEU A 72 6.01 -4.78 -11.13
N ASP A 73 5.04 -5.41 -10.47
CA ASP A 73 5.04 -6.86 -10.27
C ASP A 73 3.69 -7.47 -10.67
N GLY A 74 3.75 -8.62 -11.32
CA GLY A 74 2.60 -9.37 -11.78
C GLY A 74 2.36 -10.60 -10.90
N SER A 75 1.17 -10.71 -10.32
CA SER A 75 0.79 -11.85 -9.49
C SER A 75 -0.52 -12.48 -9.96
N THR A 76 -0.78 -13.71 -9.54
CA THR A 76 -2.07 -14.40 -9.79
C THR A 76 -2.68 -14.74 -8.45
N ASN A 77 -3.93 -14.34 -8.21
CA ASN A 77 -4.62 -14.69 -6.98
C ASN A 77 -5.18 -16.12 -7.02
N SER A 78 -5.74 -16.57 -5.89
CA SER A 78 -6.36 -17.90 -5.76
C SER A 78 -7.56 -18.13 -6.69
N SER A 79 -8.17 -17.05 -7.20
CA SER A 79 -9.28 -17.08 -8.16
C SER A 79 -8.81 -16.98 -9.62
N ASN A 80 -7.51 -17.19 -9.87
CA ASN A 80 -6.86 -17.10 -11.17
C ASN A 80 -6.94 -15.71 -11.85
N GLN A 81 -7.27 -14.66 -11.09
CA GLN A 81 -7.22 -13.28 -11.58
C GLN A 81 -5.80 -12.77 -11.51
N LYS A 82 -5.40 -12.05 -12.56
CA LYS A 82 -4.07 -11.46 -12.66
C LYS A 82 -4.10 -10.08 -12.02
N ILE A 83 -3.17 -9.82 -11.11
CA ILE A 83 -3.08 -8.59 -10.33
C ILE A 83 -1.73 -7.95 -10.64
N VAL A 84 -1.77 -6.71 -11.11
CA VAL A 84 -0.59 -5.87 -11.24
C VAL A 84 -0.46 -5.05 -9.96
N THR A 85 0.69 -5.14 -9.32
CA THR A 85 1.04 -4.33 -8.15
C THR A 85 2.06 -3.28 -8.56
N VAL A 86 1.77 -2.04 -8.18
CA VAL A 86 2.61 -0.87 -8.45
C VAL A 86 3.16 -0.38 -7.12
N LEU A 87 4.46 -0.54 -6.93
CA LEU A 87 5.20 0.07 -5.84
C LEU A 87 5.93 1.30 -6.36
N VAL A 88 6.18 2.26 -5.47
CA VAL A 88 6.93 3.47 -5.77
C VAL A 88 8.09 3.61 -4.80
N ASN A 89 9.26 3.94 -5.33
CA ASN A 89 10.43 4.32 -4.54
C ASN A 89 10.69 5.80 -4.74
N TYR A 90 10.77 6.53 -3.65
CA TYR A 90 11.06 7.96 -3.67
C TYR A 90 11.88 8.34 -2.43
N MET A 91 12.53 9.48 -2.49
CA MET A 91 13.23 10.05 -1.34
C MET A 91 12.21 10.78 -0.46
N THR A 92 12.09 10.37 0.80
CA THR A 92 11.24 11.07 1.77
C THR A 92 11.88 12.40 2.16
N LYS A 93 11.10 13.28 2.79
CA LYS A 93 11.57 14.59 3.30
C LYS A 93 12.76 14.48 4.26
N ASP A 94 12.92 13.32 4.92
CA ASP A 94 14.02 13.03 5.83
C ASP A 94 15.29 12.52 5.11
N GLY A 95 15.29 12.50 3.77
CA GLY A 95 16.42 12.06 2.94
C GLY A 95 16.55 10.55 2.77
N ASN A 96 15.59 9.76 3.28
CA ASN A 96 15.61 8.30 3.18
C ASN A 96 14.88 7.81 1.94
N ILE A 97 15.37 6.75 1.29
CA ILE A 97 14.62 6.07 0.22
C ILE A 97 13.55 5.19 0.88
N SER A 98 12.29 5.41 0.51
CA SER A 98 11.17 4.57 0.96
C SER A 98 10.47 3.92 -0.22
N THR A 99 10.24 2.61 -0.10
CA THR A 99 9.31 1.89 -0.96
C THR A 99 7.91 1.97 -0.37
N LYS A 100 6.92 2.40 -1.15
CA LYS A 100 5.51 2.44 -0.75
C LYS A 100 4.64 1.74 -1.79
N HIS A 101 3.52 1.21 -1.35
CA HIS A 101 2.47 0.70 -2.24
C HIS A 101 1.69 1.89 -2.81
N LEU A 102 1.59 1.98 -4.14
CA LEU A 102 0.79 3.00 -4.82
C LEU A 102 -0.60 2.47 -5.18
N SER A 103 -0.65 1.30 -5.81
CA SER A 103 -1.90 0.69 -6.26
C SER A 103 -1.72 -0.79 -6.58
N SER A 104 -2.80 -1.57 -6.45
CA SER A 104 -2.92 -2.89 -7.07
C SER A 104 -4.25 -2.97 -7.80
N TYR A 105 -4.25 -3.52 -9.02
CA TYR A 105 -5.45 -3.65 -9.83
C TYR A 105 -5.47 -4.98 -10.57
N CYS A 106 -6.68 -5.50 -10.79
CA CYS A 106 -6.88 -6.70 -11.58
C CYS A 106 -6.89 -6.35 -13.07
N VAL A 107 -6.37 -7.27 -13.88
CA VAL A 107 -6.42 -7.23 -15.34
C VAL A 107 -6.96 -8.57 -15.83
N ASP A 108 -8.04 -8.53 -16.61
CA ASP A 108 -8.68 -9.75 -17.14
C ASP A 108 -7.81 -10.41 -18.22
N ASN A 109 -7.29 -9.60 -19.14
CA ASN A 109 -6.31 -10.00 -20.16
C ASN A 109 -5.00 -9.25 -19.92
N VAL A 110 -3.94 -9.97 -19.54
CA VAL A 110 -2.64 -9.36 -19.28
C VAL A 110 -1.87 -9.28 -20.58
N ASN A 111 -1.79 -8.08 -21.12
CA ASN A 111 -0.84 -7.71 -22.17
C ASN A 111 -0.20 -6.38 -21.78
N SER A 112 0.86 -5.98 -22.49
CA SER A 112 1.58 -4.74 -22.19
C SER A 112 0.69 -3.50 -22.25
N GLU A 113 -0.29 -3.50 -23.17
CA GLU A 113 -1.24 -2.41 -23.37
C GLU A 113 -2.15 -2.24 -22.15
N THR A 114 -2.74 -3.32 -21.62
CA THR A 114 -3.63 -3.26 -20.46
C THR A 114 -2.90 -2.87 -19.19
N ILE A 115 -1.64 -3.31 -19.04
CA ILE A 115 -0.77 -2.88 -17.93
C ILE A 115 -0.48 -1.38 -18.06
N PHE A 116 -0.06 -0.91 -19.23
CA PHE A 116 0.26 0.48 -19.47
C PHE A 116 -0.96 1.40 -19.27
N GLN A 117 -2.13 1.01 -19.79
CA GLN A 117 -3.38 1.75 -19.58
C GLN A 117 -3.77 1.83 -18.10
N GLY A 118 -3.55 0.76 -17.33
CA GLY A 118 -3.75 0.77 -15.89
C GLY A 118 -2.85 1.80 -15.18
N LEU A 119 -1.59 1.92 -15.60
CA LEU A 119 -0.67 2.96 -15.10
C LEU A 119 -1.12 4.36 -15.50
N VAL A 120 -1.53 4.57 -16.75
CA VAL A 120 -2.07 5.85 -17.23
C VAL A 120 -3.27 6.28 -16.40
N GLN A 121 -4.22 5.37 -16.16
CA GLN A 121 -5.37 5.66 -15.30
C GLN A 121 -4.97 6.02 -13.87
N ILE A 122 -3.94 5.38 -13.30
CA ILE A 122 -3.42 5.73 -11.98
C ILE A 122 -2.80 7.14 -12.01
N PHE A 123 -1.99 7.46 -13.01
CA PHE A 123 -1.32 8.75 -13.09
C PHE A 123 -2.32 9.88 -13.30
N ASP A 124 -3.20 9.76 -14.29
CA ASP A 124 -4.18 10.78 -14.65
C ASP A 124 -5.17 11.03 -13.51
N LYS A 125 -5.72 9.96 -12.90
CA LYS A 125 -6.70 10.08 -11.82
C LYS A 125 -6.13 10.78 -10.58
N ASN A 126 -4.84 10.64 -10.32
CA ASN A 126 -4.19 11.19 -9.14
C ASN A 126 -3.30 12.39 -9.46
N ASN A 127 -3.38 12.92 -10.69
CA ASN A 127 -2.58 14.05 -11.19
C ASN A 127 -1.06 13.86 -10.97
N ILE A 128 -0.55 12.64 -11.13
CA ILE A 128 0.88 12.34 -10.96
C ILE A 128 1.61 12.78 -12.25
N PRO A 129 2.58 13.71 -12.19
CA PRO A 129 3.30 14.15 -13.36
C PRO A 129 4.24 13.06 -13.91
N TRP A 130 4.09 12.71 -15.18
CA TRP A 130 5.00 11.77 -15.85
C TRP A 130 6.46 12.23 -15.85
N GLN A 131 6.70 13.54 -15.86
CA GLN A 131 8.04 14.12 -15.81
C GLN A 131 8.80 13.81 -14.50
N ASN A 132 8.09 13.43 -13.44
CA ASN A 132 8.69 13.05 -12.17
C ASN A 132 9.09 11.55 -12.14
N LEU A 133 8.64 10.76 -13.11
CA LEU A 133 8.98 9.34 -13.23
C LEU A 133 10.39 9.19 -13.83
N MET A 134 11.32 8.72 -13.01
CA MET A 134 12.73 8.55 -13.38
C MET A 134 13.02 7.18 -14.02
N SER A 135 12.42 6.13 -13.50
CA SER A 135 12.67 4.77 -13.97
C SER A 135 11.53 3.81 -13.60
N VAL A 136 11.44 2.73 -14.36
CA VAL A 136 10.49 1.64 -14.12
C VAL A 136 11.27 0.33 -14.05
N LEU A 137 11.14 -0.36 -12.93
CA LEU A 137 11.62 -1.72 -12.72
C LEU A 137 10.45 -2.68 -12.91
N MET A 138 10.65 -3.70 -13.72
CA MET A 138 9.67 -4.75 -13.99
C MET A 138 10.39 -6.08 -14.20
N ASP A 139 9.67 -7.19 -14.06
CA ASP A 139 10.24 -8.50 -14.34
C ASP A 139 10.59 -8.67 -15.84
N SER A 140 11.28 -9.75 -16.14
CA SER A 140 11.65 -10.10 -17.51
C SER A 140 10.53 -10.77 -18.31
N CYS A 141 9.28 -10.75 -17.86
CA CYS A 141 8.18 -11.37 -18.57
C CYS A 141 7.95 -10.64 -19.91
N SER A 142 7.68 -11.39 -20.98
CA SER A 142 7.43 -10.84 -22.32
C SER A 142 6.32 -9.79 -22.30
N VAL A 143 5.25 -10.11 -21.58
CA VAL A 143 4.06 -9.26 -21.40
C VAL A 143 4.41 -7.93 -20.75
N MET A 144 5.29 -7.91 -19.75
CA MET A 144 5.69 -6.67 -19.06
C MET A 144 6.56 -5.79 -19.96
N ARG A 145 7.39 -6.40 -20.82
CA ARG A 145 8.32 -5.69 -21.71
C ARG A 145 7.75 -5.28 -23.08
N GLY A 146 6.47 -5.54 -23.34
CA GLY A 146 5.88 -5.27 -24.66
C GLY A 146 6.25 -6.27 -25.74
N GLY A 147 6.73 -7.46 -25.36
CA GLY A 147 6.83 -8.58 -26.27
C GLY A 147 5.43 -9.11 -26.60
N ASN A 148 5.16 -9.37 -27.88
CA ASN A 148 3.93 -10.03 -28.31
C ASN A 148 3.82 -11.38 -27.59
N ALA A 149 2.75 -11.55 -26.80
CA ALA A 149 2.29 -12.86 -26.32
C ALA A 149 1.33 -13.44 -27.35
#